data_AF-A0A396FJ22-F1
#
_entry.id   AF-A0A396FJ22-F1
#
_cell.length_a   1.000
_cell.length_b   1.000
_cell.length_c   1.000
_cell.angle_alpha   90.00
_cell.angle_beta   90.00
_cell.angle_gamma   90.00
#
_symmetry.space_group_name_H-M   'P 1'
#
loop_
_entity.id
_entity.type
_entity.pdbx_description
1 polymer ?
#
loop_
_entity_poly.entity_id
_entity_poly.type
_entity_poly.pdbx_seq_one_letter_code
_entity_poly.pdbx_strand_id
1 'polypeptide(L)' 'MREDIKLWIKQFALESTGIHIDETISLLDPRNGLMPRDLIVLFFELQKHYKIKFVEQDIIANRFDYLDNIVKAVEDKLK' A
#
# COMPACT_ATOMS: atom_id res chain seq x y z
N MET A 1 1.34 0.80 15.46
CA MET A 1 2.12 1.16 14.26
C MET A 1 1.70 0.36 13.05
N ARG A 2 1.92 -0.96 13.00
CA ARG A 2 1.47 -1.82 11.88
C ARG A 2 -0.01 -1.65 11.51
N GLU A 3 -0.88 -1.79 12.52
CA GLU A 3 -2.33 -1.65 12.35
C GLU A 3 -2.75 -0.23 11.96
N ASP A 4 -2.03 0.79 12.42
CA ASP A 4 -2.28 2.18 12.03
C ASP A 4 -1.97 2.40 10.55
N ILE A 5 -0.86 1.82 10.05
CA ILE A 5 -0.49 1.86 8.63
C ILE A 5 -1.52 1.10 7.79
N LYS A 6 -1.95 -0.09 8.24
CA LYS A 6 -3.02 -0.85 7.57
C LYS A 6 -4.31 -0.06 7.47
N LEU A 7 -4.74 0.53 8.58
CA LEU A 7 -5.98 1.31 8.65
C LEU A 7 -5.89 2.52 7.71
N TRP A 8 -4.76 3.22 7.71
CA TRP A 8 -4.53 4.34 6.81
C TRP A 8 -4.62 3.93 5.34
N ILE A 9 -3.96 2.84 4.94
CA ILE A 9 -4.00 2.35 3.54
C ILE A 9 -5.44 1.98 3.14
N LYS A 10 -6.17 1.26 3.99
CA LYS A 10 -7.55 0.87 3.73
C LYS A 10 -8.47 2.08 3.60
N GLN A 11 -8.33 3.06 4.48
CA GLN A 11 -9.11 4.28 4.44
C GLN A 11 -8.78 5.13 3.22
N PHE A 12 -7.50 5.28 2.89
CA PHE A 12 -7.07 5.97 1.68
C PHE A 12 -7.63 5.32 0.42
N ALA A 13 -7.58 3.99 0.31
CA ALA A 13 -8.13 3.28 -0.85
C ALA A 13 -9.65 3.48 -0.96
N LEU A 14 -10.37 3.40 0.16
CA LEU A 14 -11.81 3.65 0.20
C LEU A 14 -12.16 5.08 -0.24
N GLU A 15 -11.45 6.08 0.27
CA GLU A 15 -11.72 7.50 -0.03
C GLU A 15 -11.33 7.88 -1.47
N SER A 16 -10.26 7.29 -2.01
CA SER A 16 -9.74 7.63 -3.35
C SER A 16 -10.41 6.85 -4.48
N THR A 17 -10.90 5.64 -4.21
CA THR A 17 -11.42 4.73 -5.25
C THR A 17 -12.80 4.15 -4.97
N GLY A 18 -13.31 4.27 -3.73
CA GLY A 18 -14.56 3.62 -3.30
C GLY A 18 -14.42 2.12 -3.03
N ILE A 19 -13.20 1.58 -3.03
CA ILE A 19 -12.92 0.16 -2.90
C ILE A 19 -12.61 -0.21 -1.44
N HIS A 20 -13.26 -1.26 -0.95
CA HIS A 20 -12.89 -1.93 0.29
C HIS A 20 -11.82 -3.00 0.01
N ILE A 21 -10.67 -2.89 0.66
CA ILE A 21 -9.55 -3.83 0.51
C ILE A 21 -9.78 -5.09 1.35
N ASP A 22 -9.78 -6.26 0.69
CA ASP A 22 -9.46 -7.55 1.28
C ASP A 22 -7.93 -7.70 1.39
N GLU A 23 -7.45 -7.82 2.63
CA GLU A 23 -6.02 -7.90 2.94
C GLU A 23 -5.38 -9.27 2.66
N THR A 24 -6.18 -10.29 2.38
CA THR A 24 -5.71 -11.67 2.19
C THR A 24 -5.27 -11.97 0.76
N ILE A 25 -5.55 -11.05 -0.17
CA ILE A 25 -5.30 -11.20 -1.60
C ILE A 25 -4.50 -10.01 -2.14
N SER A 26 -4.03 -10.12 -3.38
CA SER A 26 -3.39 -9.00 -4.07
C SER A 26 -4.37 -7.83 -4.19
N LEU A 27 -3.89 -6.61 -4.00
CA LEU A 27 -4.61 -5.37 -4.26
C LEU A 27 -5.04 -5.28 -5.73
N LEU A 28 -4.24 -5.86 -6.63
CA LEU A 28 -4.53 -5.92 -8.07
C LEU A 28 -5.40 -7.13 -8.46
N ASP A 29 -5.77 -7.99 -7.50
CA ASP A 29 -6.74 -9.06 -7.76
C ASP A 29 -8.08 -8.42 -8.18
N PRO A 30 -8.76 -8.91 -9.23
CA PRO A 30 -10.04 -8.34 -9.67
C PRO A 30 -11.11 -8.26 -8.58
N ARG A 31 -11.00 -9.08 -7.51
CA ARG A 31 -11.89 -9.01 -6.35
C ARG A 31 -11.67 -7.78 -5.48
N ASN A 32 -10.44 -7.28 -5.39
CA ASN A 32 -10.14 -5.97 -4.81
C ASN A 32 -10.42 -4.86 -5.84
N GLY A 33 -10.03 -5.06 -7.10
CA GLY A 33 -10.37 -4.14 -8.19
C GLY A 33 -9.51 -2.88 -8.27
N LEU A 34 -8.43 -2.77 -7.49
CA LEU A 34 -7.47 -1.68 -7.67
C LEU A 34 -6.68 -1.91 -8.97
N MET A 35 -6.43 -0.82 -9.67
CA MET A 35 -5.67 -0.83 -10.92
C MET A 35 -4.21 -0.48 -10.63
N PRO A 36 -3.26 -0.84 -11.52
CA PRO A 36 -1.84 -0.51 -11.34
C PRO A 36 -1.59 1.00 -11.08
N ARG A 37 -2.39 1.88 -11.69
CA ARG A 37 -2.32 3.33 -11.45
C ARG A 37 -2.65 3.70 -9.98
N ASP A 38 -3.60 3.00 -9.36
CA ASP A 38 -4.06 3.28 -8.00
C ASP A 38 -2.96 2.86 -7.00
N LEU A 39 -2.27 1.76 -7.32
CA LEU A 39 -1.10 1.30 -6.57
C LEU A 39 0.09 2.28 -6.66
N ILE A 40 0.30 2.91 -7.83
CA ILE A 40 1.31 3.96 -8.01
C ILE A 40 0.95 5.21 -7.20
N VAL A 41 -0.34 5.61 -7.18
CA VAL A 41 -0.79 6.73 -6.35
C VAL A 41 -0.59 6.43 -4.87
N LEU A 42 -0.98 5.24 -4.41
CA LEU A 42 -0.75 4.78 -3.04
C LEU A 42 0.74 4.84 -2.68
N PHE A 43 1.62 4.40 -3.58
CA PHE A 43 3.07 4.46 -3.40
C PHE A 43 3.58 5.89 -3.13
N PHE A 44 3.12 6.89 -3.88
CA PHE A 44 3.51 8.29 -3.68
C PHE A 44 2.91 8.88 -2.40
N GLU A 45 1.64 8.60 -2.11
CA GLU A 45 0.98 9.13 -0.92
C GLU A 45 1.56 8.53 0.38
N LEU A 46 1.98 7.26 0.38
CA LEU A 46 2.70 6.67 1.50
C LEU A 46 4.02 7.39 1.80
N GLN A 47 4.81 7.70 0.76
CA GLN A 47 6.06 8.46 0.93
C GLN A 47 5.81 9.85 1.51
N LYS A 48 4.78 10.54 1.03
CA LYS A 48 4.40 11.87 1.50
C LYS A 48 3.87 11.84 2.94
N HIS A 49 2.98 10.92 3.26
CA HIS A 49 2.32 10.83 4.57
C HIS A 49 3.31 10.44 5.67
N TYR A 50 4.11 9.40 5.43
CA TYR A 50 5.07 8.89 6.42
C TYR A 50 6.45 9.57 6.32
N LYS A 51 6.65 10.49 5.37
CA LYS A 51 7.93 11.18 5.11
C LYS A 51 9.09 10.20 4.86
N ILE A 52 8.81 9.11 4.16
CA ILE A 52 9.77 8.06 3.79
C ILE A 52 10.12 8.14 2.30
N LYS A 53 11.21 7.47 1.91
CA LYS A 53 11.56 7.25 0.50
C LYS A 53 11.65 5.76 0.22
N PHE A 54 10.87 5.30 -0.75
CA PHE A 54 11.01 3.97 -1.31
C PHE A 54 12.05 3.99 -2.45
N VAL A 55 12.77 2.88 -2.59
CA VAL A 55 13.64 2.59 -3.73
C VAL A 55 13.02 1.48 -4.57
N GLU A 56 13.45 1.36 -5.82
CA GLU A 56 12.92 0.36 -6.77
C GLU A 56 12.91 -1.07 -6.21
N GLN A 57 13.94 -1.44 -5.45
CA GLN A 57 14.06 -2.75 -4.80
C GLN A 57 12.94 -3.01 -3.78
N ASP A 58 12.42 -1.98 -3.10
CA ASP A 58 11.32 -2.13 -2.14
C ASP A 58 10.02 -2.57 -2.85
N ILE A 59 9.90 -2.26 -4.15
CA ILE A 59 8.71 -2.53 -4.96
C ILE A 59 8.84 -3.89 -5.66
N ILE A 60 9.95 -4.09 -6.37
CA ILE A 60 10.14 -5.27 -7.24
C ILE A 60 10.39 -6.53 -6.40
N ALA A 61 11.17 -6.44 -5.33
CA ALA A 61 11.57 -7.63 -4.58
C ALA A 61 10.47 -8.16 -3.63
N ASN A 62 9.53 -7.31 -3.21
CA ASN A 62 8.65 -7.61 -2.07
C ASN A 62 7.19 -7.87 -2.44
N ARG A 63 6.82 -8.04 -3.71
CA ARG A 63 5.39 -8.16 -4.10
C ARG A 63 4.59 -7.01 -3.49
N PHE A 64 4.89 -5.78 -3.92
CA PHE A 64 4.25 -4.52 -3.48
C PHE A 64 2.78 -4.41 -3.90
N ASP A 65 2.16 -5.52 -4.27
CA ASP A 65 0.73 -5.68 -4.53
C ASP A 65 -0.01 -6.32 -3.36
N TYR A 66 0.66 -6.71 -2.26
CA TYR A 66 0.00 -7.19 -1.04
C TYR A 66 0.08 -6.17 0.09
N LEU A 67 -1.04 -5.97 0.80
CA LEU A 67 -1.13 -5.00 1.90
C LEU A 67 -0.04 -5.23 2.96
N ASP A 68 0.15 -6.46 3.40
CA ASP A 68 1.11 -6.81 4.45
C ASP A 68 2.57 -6.51 4.04
N ASN A 69 2.90 -6.62 2.76
CA ASN A 69 4.23 -6.32 2.24
C ASN A 69 4.46 -4.82 2.13
N ILE A 70 3.43 -4.06 1.70
CA ILE A 70 3.47 -2.60 1.67
C ILE A 70 3.68 -2.06 3.09
N VAL A 71 2.92 -2.56 4.05
CA VAL A 71 3.03 -2.17 5.47
C VAL A 71 4.43 -2.46 5.98
N LYS A 72 4.97 -3.65 5.72
CA LYS A 72 6.34 -3.99 6.11
C LYS A 72 7.37 -3.06 5.50
N ALA A 73 7.23 -2.71 4.22
CA ALA A 73 8.12 -1.76 3.56
C ALA A 73 8.09 -0.37 4.22
N VAL A 74 6.91 0.10 4.65
CA VAL A 74 6.78 1.35 5.42
C VAL A 74 7.48 1.21 6.78
N GLU A 75 7.22 0.12 7.51
CA GLU A 75 7.82 -0.12 8.83
C GLU A 75 9.36 -0.16 8.77
N ASP A 76 9.93 -0.75 7.71
CA ASP A 76 11.38 -0.82 7.53
C ASP A 76 12.03 0.53 7.22
N LYS A 77 11.28 1.52 6.69
CA LYS A 77 11.76 2.89 6.47
C LYS A 77 11.57 3.83 7.67
N LEU A 78 10.71 3.46 8.61
CA LEU A 78 10.44 4.25 9.82
C LEU A 78 11.38 3.91 10.99
N LYS A 79 12.17 2.85 10.86
CA LYS A 79 13.27 2.51 11.77
C LYS A 79 14.48 3.39 11.53
#